data_AF-A0A423UJZ5-F1
#
_entry.id   AF-A0A423UJZ5-F1
#
_cell.length_a   1.000
_cell.length_b   1.000
_cell.length_c   1.000
_cell.angle_alpha   90.00
_cell.angle_beta   90.00
_cell.angle_gamma   90.00
#
_symmetry.space_group_name_H-M   'P 1'
#
loop_
_entity.id
_entity.type
_entity.pdbx_description
1 polymer ?
#
loop_
_entity_poly.entity_id
_entity_poly.type
_entity_poly.pdbx_seq_one_letter_code
_entity_poly.pdbx_strand_id
1 'polypeptide(L)'
;MGNGVGNRGERAGSAGCEAAGPGVGPFRARVELLAGRALPAPVRVAAPPATNENVRKSMRGNKRADTRPELVVRARLRAAGLSGYRLQWKVPGHPDVAWPGKKVALFVNGCFWHRCPHCNLSLPKSNVEYWVVKFARNVERDEQSRTALEALGWKVHVVWECQLKKKTIDATMAKLLPALAEELGKELAAGSDGRPG
;
A
#
# COMPACT_ATOMS: atom_id res chain seq x y z
N MET A 1 -37.09 6.80 -47.69
CA MET A 1 -35.81 7.17 -48.31
C MET A 1 -34.88 7.57 -47.17
N GLY A 2 -33.92 6.76 -46.71
CA GLY A 2 -32.65 6.41 -47.38
C GLY A 2 -31.72 7.64 -47.36
N ASN A 3 -30.46 7.64 -46.98
CA ASN A 3 -29.46 6.62 -46.60
C ASN A 3 -28.17 7.36 -46.16
N GLY A 4 -27.22 6.63 -45.53
CA GLY A 4 -25.76 6.88 -45.63
C GLY A 4 -25.13 7.60 -44.44
N VAL A 5 -24.51 6.91 -43.46
CA VAL A 5 -23.18 6.25 -43.47
C VAL A 5 -22.00 7.23 -43.63
N GLY A 6 -21.14 7.27 -42.61
CA GLY A 6 -19.86 7.99 -42.62
C GLY A 6 -19.01 7.69 -41.38
N ASN A 7 -18.18 6.65 -41.50
CA ASN A 7 -17.30 6.09 -40.47
C ASN A 7 -15.96 6.87 -40.34
N ARG A 8 -15.29 6.66 -39.19
CA ARG A 8 -13.82 6.55 -38.98
C ARG A 8 -13.11 7.70 -38.26
N GLY A 9 -12.45 7.33 -37.15
CA GLY A 9 -11.56 8.18 -36.37
C GLY A 9 -10.98 7.48 -35.14
N GLU A 10 -10.22 6.41 -35.35
CA GLU A 10 -9.35 5.77 -34.35
C GLU A 10 -8.28 6.74 -33.79
N ARG A 11 -7.98 6.61 -32.49
CA ARG A 11 -6.63 6.51 -31.83
C ARG A 11 -6.74 7.04 -30.40
N ALA A 12 -6.64 6.15 -29.40
CA ALA A 12 -5.40 5.80 -28.71
C ALA A 12 -4.91 6.90 -27.76
N GLY A 13 -5.00 6.62 -26.46
CA GLY A 13 -4.56 7.48 -25.37
C GLY A 13 -4.54 6.69 -24.08
N SER A 14 -3.87 5.54 -24.09
CA SER A 14 -3.47 4.79 -22.91
C SER A 14 -2.71 5.70 -21.94
N ALA A 15 -3.36 6.11 -20.85
CA ALA A 15 -2.66 6.71 -19.72
C ALA A 15 -1.90 5.59 -19.00
N GLY A 16 -0.72 5.28 -19.56
CA GLY A 16 0.28 4.46 -18.92
C GLY A 16 0.65 5.08 -17.58
N CYS A 17 0.79 4.23 -16.58
CA CYS A 17 1.42 4.57 -15.32
C CYS A 17 2.91 4.77 -15.61
N GLU A 18 3.28 5.95 -16.10
CA GLU A 18 4.67 6.36 -16.20
C GLU A 18 5.22 6.53 -14.78
N ALA A 19 6.31 5.81 -14.52
CA ALA A 19 7.09 5.93 -13.31
C ALA A 19 7.64 7.37 -13.24
N ALA A 20 7.00 8.21 -12.43
CA ALA A 20 7.58 9.50 -12.06
C ALA A 20 8.90 9.22 -11.31
N GLY A 21 10.00 9.75 -11.85
CA GLY A 21 11.30 9.75 -11.18
C GLY A 21 11.25 10.46 -9.82
N PRO A 22 12.38 10.51 -9.08
CA PRO A 22 12.41 11.00 -7.70
C PRO A 22 12.25 12.54 -7.65
N GLY A 23 11.04 13.03 -7.90
CA GLY A 23 10.63 14.40 -7.58
C GLY A 23 10.41 14.51 -6.07
N VAL A 24 11.07 15.47 -5.44
CA VAL A 24 10.89 15.79 -4.01
C VAL A 24 9.44 16.25 -3.80
N GLY A 25 8.58 15.34 -3.34
CA GLY A 25 7.19 15.68 -3.04
C GLY A 25 7.07 16.67 -1.88
N PRO A 26 5.97 17.44 -1.78
CA PRO A 26 5.76 18.48 -0.76
C PRO A 26 5.83 17.94 0.69
N PHE A 27 5.66 16.63 0.89
CA PHE A 27 5.87 15.98 2.17
C PHE A 27 7.36 15.90 2.54
N ARG A 28 8.24 15.48 1.61
CA ARG A 28 9.67 15.28 1.87
C ARG A 28 10.37 16.61 2.19
N ALA A 29 10.08 17.65 1.40
CA ALA A 29 10.58 19.01 1.66
C ALA A 29 10.10 19.57 3.01
N ARG A 30 8.88 19.25 3.45
CA ARG A 30 8.32 19.74 4.72
C ARG A 30 8.79 18.92 5.92
N VAL A 31 9.06 17.63 5.74
CA VAL A 31 9.78 16.81 6.72
C VAL A 31 11.19 17.37 6.88
N GLU A 32 11.92 17.63 5.79
CA GLU A 32 13.28 18.20 5.84
C GLU A 32 13.30 19.60 6.50
N LEU A 33 12.35 20.48 6.15
CA LEU A 33 12.23 21.82 6.76
C LEU A 33 11.91 21.75 8.26
N LEU A 34 11.04 20.83 8.67
CA LEU A 34 10.68 20.64 10.08
C LEU A 34 11.71 19.80 10.84
N ALA A 35 12.51 18.98 10.16
CA ALA A 35 13.56 18.14 10.73
C ALA A 35 14.91 18.84 10.87
N GLY A 36 15.17 19.89 10.07
CA GLY A 36 16.36 20.74 10.19
C GLY A 36 16.42 21.56 11.48
N ARG A 37 15.27 21.79 12.12
CA ARG A 37 15.21 22.06 13.56
C ARG A 37 15.16 20.70 14.23
N ALA A 38 16.24 20.29 14.91
CA ALA A 38 16.33 19.02 15.63
C ALA A 38 14.95 18.63 16.17
N LEU A 39 14.32 17.62 15.55
CA LEU A 39 13.00 17.17 16.00
C LEU A 39 13.17 16.83 17.47
N PRO A 40 12.38 17.42 18.37
CA PRO A 40 12.57 17.16 19.79
C PRO A 40 12.51 15.65 20.02
N ALA A 41 13.44 15.16 20.85
CA ALA A 41 13.41 13.79 21.37
C ALA A 41 11.97 13.42 21.75
N PRO A 42 11.52 12.18 21.53
CA PRO A 42 10.11 11.89 21.28
C PRO A 42 9.25 12.15 22.51
N VAL A 43 8.78 13.39 22.66
CA VAL A 43 7.60 13.68 23.46
C VAL A 43 6.48 12.89 22.79
N ARG A 44 5.76 12.07 23.57
CA ARG A 44 4.51 11.47 23.11
C ARG A 44 3.55 12.62 22.83
N VAL A 45 3.56 13.14 21.60
CA VAL A 45 2.62 14.17 21.18
C VAL A 45 1.24 13.51 21.25
N ALA A 46 0.46 13.91 22.25
CA ALA A 46 -0.88 13.37 22.45
C ALA A 46 -1.69 13.59 21.18
N ALA A 47 -2.49 12.59 20.79
CA ALA A 47 -3.36 12.73 19.64
C ALA A 47 -4.33 13.88 19.91
N PRO A 48 -4.35 14.92 19.07
CA PRO A 48 -5.23 16.06 19.29
C PRO A 48 -6.69 15.63 19.13
N PRO A 49 -7.64 16.30 19.81
CA PRO A 49 -9.05 15.99 19.66
C PRO A 49 -9.49 16.17 18.21
N ALA A 50 -10.47 15.36 17.78
CA ALA A 50 -10.99 15.45 16.43
C ALA A 50 -11.61 16.82 16.18
N THR A 51 -11.18 17.49 15.11
CA THR A 51 -11.60 18.85 14.76
C THR A 51 -13.08 18.97 14.40
N ASN A 52 -13.73 17.86 14.02
CA ASN A 52 -15.14 17.81 13.68
C ASN A 52 -15.70 16.38 13.87
N GLU A 53 -17.02 16.27 14.01
CA GLU A 53 -17.81 15.03 13.95
C GLU A 53 -17.43 14.11 12.76
N ASN A 54 -17.20 14.68 11.59
CA ASN A 54 -16.84 13.88 10.41
C ASN A 54 -15.46 13.24 10.56
N VAL A 55 -14.49 13.99 11.13
CA VAL A 55 -13.15 13.47 11.45
C VAL A 55 -13.25 12.42 12.54
N ARG A 56 -14.06 12.64 13.58
CA ARG A 56 -14.22 11.66 14.67
C ARG A 56 -14.85 10.36 14.16
N LYS A 57 -15.88 10.42 13.31
CA LYS A 57 -16.50 9.25 12.66
C LYS A 57 -15.50 8.50 11.78
N SER A 58 -14.74 9.22 10.97
CA SER A 58 -13.69 8.64 10.11
C SER A 58 -12.60 7.94 10.93
N MET A 59 -12.09 8.58 12.00
CA MET A 59 -11.06 8.01 12.86
C MET A 59 -11.56 6.76 13.62
N ARG A 60 -12.82 6.75 14.09
CA ARG A 60 -13.41 5.55 14.72
C ARG A 60 -13.60 4.39 13.74
N GLY A 61 -13.84 4.69 12.46
CA GLY A 61 -14.01 3.67 11.42
C GLY A 61 -12.70 3.04 10.95
N ASN A 62 -11.54 3.60 11.32
CA ASN A 62 -10.24 3.10 10.90
C ASN A 62 -9.90 1.83 11.69
N LYS A 63 -10.06 0.67 11.04
CA LYS A 63 -9.77 -0.65 11.63
C LYS A 63 -8.26 -0.91 11.63
N ARG A 64 -7.81 -1.67 12.63
CA ARG A 64 -6.40 -2.09 12.77
C ARG A 64 -6.05 -3.30 11.90
N ALA A 65 -7.04 -4.09 11.48
CA ALA A 65 -6.90 -5.28 10.65
C ALA A 65 -8.21 -5.55 9.89
N ASP A 66 -8.16 -6.48 8.93
CA ASP A 66 -9.27 -6.86 8.05
C ASP A 66 -9.84 -5.63 7.31
N THR A 67 -8.94 -4.74 6.90
CA THR A 67 -9.32 -3.61 6.05
C THR A 67 -9.77 -4.11 4.67
N ARG A 68 -10.53 -3.29 3.95
CA ARG A 68 -11.00 -3.65 2.60
C ARG A 68 -9.86 -4.07 1.66
N PRO A 69 -8.71 -3.36 1.62
CA PRO A 69 -7.56 -3.77 0.82
C PRO A 69 -7.01 -5.15 1.22
N GLU A 70 -6.87 -5.44 2.52
CA GLU A 70 -6.40 -6.74 3.01
C GLU A 70 -7.32 -7.89 2.58
N LEU A 71 -8.64 -7.71 2.72
CA LEU A 71 -9.63 -8.72 2.34
C LEU A 71 -9.57 -9.03 0.84
N VAL A 72 -9.38 -7.99 0.01
CA VAL A 72 -9.26 -8.11 -1.44
C VAL A 72 -7.99 -8.90 -1.82
N VAL A 73 -6.85 -8.56 -1.24
CA VAL A 73 -5.59 -9.31 -1.45
C VAL A 73 -5.76 -10.77 -1.06
N ARG A 74 -6.35 -11.02 0.11
CA ARG A 74 -6.59 -12.39 0.61
C ARG A 74 -7.48 -13.20 -0.33
N ALA A 75 -8.53 -12.59 -0.89
CA ALA A 75 -9.41 -13.25 -1.85
C ALA A 75 -8.64 -13.63 -3.13
N ARG A 76 -7.82 -12.71 -3.66
CA ARG A 76 -7.00 -12.95 -4.86
C ARG A 76 -5.92 -14.02 -4.62
N LEU A 77 -5.25 -14.01 -3.48
CA LEU A 77 -4.26 -15.03 -3.11
C LEU A 77 -4.89 -16.44 -3.06
N ARG A 78 -6.09 -16.56 -2.49
CA ARG A 78 -6.81 -17.84 -2.45
C ARG A 78 -7.22 -18.31 -3.84
N ALA A 79 -7.75 -17.41 -4.67
CA ALA A 79 -8.12 -17.72 -6.05
C ALA A 79 -6.91 -18.18 -6.88
N ALA A 80 -5.73 -17.64 -6.58
CA ALA A 80 -4.47 -18.00 -7.23
C ALA A 80 -3.84 -19.31 -6.72
N GLY A 81 -4.43 -19.98 -5.72
CA GLY A 81 -3.87 -21.21 -5.12
C GLY A 81 -2.77 -20.97 -4.07
N LEU A 82 -2.45 -19.70 -3.75
CA LEU A 82 -1.45 -19.33 -2.74
C LEU A 82 -2.06 -19.38 -1.32
N SER A 83 -2.49 -20.56 -0.91
CA SER A 83 -3.04 -20.86 0.41
C SER A 83 -1.94 -21.12 1.46
N GLY A 84 -2.36 -21.35 2.71
CA GLY A 84 -1.46 -21.73 3.81
C GLY A 84 -0.75 -20.58 4.53
N TYR A 85 -1.08 -19.33 4.19
CA TYR A 85 -0.59 -18.17 4.93
C TYR A 85 -1.18 -18.09 6.35
N ARG A 86 -0.52 -17.32 7.21
CA ARG A 86 -0.96 -16.89 8.52
C ARG A 86 -1.16 -15.38 8.49
N LEU A 87 -2.12 -14.90 9.28
CA LEU A 87 -2.36 -13.47 9.47
C LEU A 87 -1.72 -13.03 10.77
N GLN A 88 -1.32 -11.76 10.86
CA GLN A 88 -0.86 -11.14 12.10
C GLN A 88 0.27 -11.94 12.79
N TRP A 89 1.21 -12.45 11.99
CA TRP A 89 2.31 -13.26 12.51
C TRP A 89 3.24 -12.41 13.40
N LYS A 90 3.75 -13.00 14.49
CA LYS A 90 4.55 -12.30 15.50
C LYS A 90 6.01 -12.14 15.07
N VAL A 91 6.22 -11.32 14.04
CA VAL A 91 7.54 -10.90 13.54
C VAL A 91 7.59 -9.37 13.43
N PRO A 92 8.79 -8.75 13.29
CA PRO A 92 8.89 -7.30 13.15
C PRO A 92 7.92 -6.76 12.10
N GLY A 93 7.23 -5.68 12.43
CA GLY A 93 6.22 -5.05 11.57
C GLY A 93 4.84 -5.69 11.56
N HIS A 94 4.65 -6.92 12.06
CA HIS A 94 3.37 -7.64 12.04
C HIS A 94 2.73 -7.69 10.63
N PRO A 95 3.32 -8.45 9.68
CA PRO A 95 2.82 -8.51 8.31
C PRO A 95 1.36 -8.99 8.26
N ASP A 96 0.60 -8.41 7.33
CA ASP A 96 -0.80 -8.75 7.11
C ASP A 96 -0.95 -10.21 6.70
N VAL A 97 -0.04 -10.68 5.83
CA VAL A 97 0.01 -12.05 5.33
C VAL A 97 1.44 -12.56 5.45
N ALA A 98 1.62 -13.74 6.06
CA ALA A 98 2.91 -14.37 6.24
C ALA A 98 2.89 -15.86 5.89
N TRP A 99 3.97 -16.38 5.31
CA TRP A 99 4.25 -17.80 5.18
C TRP A 99 5.50 -18.16 6.00
N PRO A 100 5.36 -18.47 7.30
CA PRO A 100 6.51 -18.66 8.19
C PRO A 100 7.48 -19.74 7.72
N GLY A 101 6.97 -20.85 7.16
CA GLY A 101 7.81 -21.95 6.67
C GLY A 101 8.66 -21.60 5.45
N LYS A 102 8.30 -20.55 4.70
CA LYS A 102 9.07 -20.06 3.54
C LYS A 102 9.71 -18.68 3.80
N LYS A 103 9.52 -18.14 5.01
CA LYS A 103 9.93 -16.79 5.40
C LYS A 103 9.50 -15.72 4.39
N VAL A 104 8.26 -15.77 3.92
CA VAL A 104 7.70 -14.72 3.03
C VAL A 104 6.70 -13.88 3.82
N ALA A 105 6.84 -12.56 3.76
CA ALA A 105 5.96 -11.58 4.39
C ALA A 105 5.38 -10.64 3.34
N LEU A 106 4.09 -10.35 3.44
CA LEU A 106 3.36 -9.44 2.58
C LEU A 106 2.64 -8.40 3.44
N PHE A 107 2.97 -7.13 3.19
CA PHE A 107 2.36 -5.95 3.82
C PHE A 107 1.37 -5.29 2.86
N VAL A 108 0.21 -4.92 3.38
CA VAL A 108 -0.85 -4.20 2.67
C VAL A 108 -0.97 -2.80 3.26
N ASN A 109 -0.16 -1.88 2.75
CA ASN A 109 -0.02 -0.54 3.33
C ASN A 109 -1.10 0.42 2.85
N GLY A 110 -1.83 1.01 3.80
CA GLY A 110 -2.71 2.14 3.55
C GLY A 110 -1.92 3.37 3.09
N CYS A 111 -2.29 3.96 1.95
CA CYS A 111 -1.49 5.03 1.35
C CYS A 111 -1.33 6.24 2.29
N PHE A 112 -2.41 6.63 2.95
CA PHE A 112 -2.43 7.78 3.85
C PHE A 112 -1.50 7.63 5.06
N TRP A 113 -1.52 6.46 5.71
CA TRP A 113 -0.82 6.20 6.98
C TRP A 113 0.67 5.95 6.83
N HIS A 114 1.04 5.28 5.75
CA HIS A 114 2.41 4.86 5.46
C HIS A 114 3.08 5.73 4.39
N ARG A 115 2.41 6.81 3.96
CA ARG A 115 2.91 7.79 2.97
C ARG A 115 3.40 7.15 1.69
N CYS A 116 2.46 6.54 0.97
CA CYS A 116 2.71 5.89 -0.31
C CYS A 116 3.52 6.77 -1.27
N PRO A 117 4.64 6.27 -1.83
CA PRO A 117 5.47 7.02 -2.77
C PRO A 117 4.78 7.24 -4.13
N HIS A 118 3.75 6.46 -4.46
CA HIS A 118 3.02 6.54 -5.73
C HIS A 118 1.90 7.59 -5.73
N CYS A 119 1.52 8.12 -4.57
CA CYS A 119 0.38 9.01 -4.43
C CYS A 119 0.82 10.38 -3.93
N ASN A 120 0.35 11.45 -4.57
CA ASN A 120 0.51 12.80 -4.04
C ASN A 120 -0.55 13.05 -2.95
N LEU A 121 -0.22 12.68 -1.71
CA LEU A 121 -1.14 12.74 -0.56
C LEU A 121 -1.03 14.08 0.17
N SER A 122 -2.15 14.79 0.25
CA SER A 122 -2.23 16.03 1.03
C SER A 122 -2.02 15.78 2.53
N LEU A 123 -1.35 16.73 3.18
CA LEU A 123 -1.30 16.80 4.64
C LEU A 123 -2.66 17.27 5.18
N PRO A 124 -3.13 16.74 6.33
CA PRO A 124 -4.27 17.31 7.02
C PRO A 124 -4.01 18.78 7.34
N LYS A 125 -5.00 19.65 7.10
CA LYS A 125 -4.88 21.10 7.34
C LYS A 125 -4.78 21.45 8.83
N SER A 126 -5.29 20.59 9.70
CA SER A 126 -5.26 20.76 11.16
C SER A 126 -4.21 19.83 11.79
N ASN A 127 -3.58 20.29 12.87
CA ASN A 127 -2.58 19.52 13.64
C ASN A 127 -1.40 19.04 12.80
N VAL A 128 -0.93 19.89 11.88
CA VAL A 128 0.08 19.54 10.87
C VAL A 128 1.33 18.96 11.51
N GLU A 129 1.84 19.56 12.60
CA GLU A 129 3.05 19.12 13.28
C GLU A 129 2.91 17.69 13.85
N TYR A 130 1.80 17.41 14.55
CA TYR A 130 1.48 16.07 15.03
C TYR A 130 1.46 15.05 13.89
N TRP A 131 0.81 15.40 12.78
CA TRP A 131 0.71 14.52 11.62
C TRP A 131 2.06 14.29 10.95
N VAL A 132 2.88 15.33 10.76
CA VAL A 132 4.23 15.20 10.19
C VAL A 132 5.07 14.26 11.04
N VAL A 133 5.13 14.48 12.35
CA VAL A 133 5.88 13.62 13.27
C VAL A 133 5.34 12.19 13.26
N LYS A 134 4.02 12.02 13.27
CA LYS A 134 3.38 10.69 13.23
C LYS A 134 3.70 9.94 11.94
N PHE A 135 3.63 10.60 10.79
CA PHE A 135 3.92 9.98 9.51
C PHE A 135 5.40 9.63 9.37
N ALA A 136 6.31 10.53 9.78
CA ALA A 136 7.73 10.24 9.78
C ALA A 136 8.06 9.00 10.62
N ARG A 137 7.51 8.88 11.83
CA ARG A 137 7.68 7.70 12.69
C ARG A 137 7.10 6.42 12.12
N ASN A 138 6.00 6.51 11.37
CA ASN A 138 5.43 5.34 10.70
C ASN A 138 6.36 4.84 9.59
N VAL A 139 6.85 5.75 8.74
CA VAL A 139 7.80 5.40 7.67
C VAL A 139 9.09 4.81 8.26
N GLU A 140 9.66 5.45 9.28
CA GLU A 140 10.85 4.94 9.98
C GLU A 140 10.61 3.55 10.58
N ARG A 141 9.45 3.32 11.22
CA ARG A 141 9.10 2.00 11.76
C ARG A 141 8.95 0.95 10.66
N ASP A 142 8.38 1.31 9.51
CA ASP A 142 8.20 0.41 8.38
C ASP A 142 9.57 0.00 7.82
N GLU A 143 10.50 0.94 7.67
CA GLU A 143 11.88 0.69 7.25
C GLU A 143 12.60 -0.23 8.24
N GLN A 144 12.57 0.09 9.54
CA GLN A 144 13.17 -0.75 10.58
C GLN A 144 12.59 -2.17 10.58
N SER A 145 11.28 -2.31 10.41
CA SER A 145 10.60 -3.61 10.37
C SER A 145 11.03 -4.42 9.14
N ARG A 146 11.15 -3.78 7.98
CA ARG A 146 11.63 -4.42 6.75
C ARG A 146 13.07 -4.89 6.89
N THR A 147 13.97 -4.01 7.34
CA THR A 147 15.38 -4.37 7.56
C THR A 147 15.52 -5.51 8.57
N ALA A 148 14.75 -5.49 9.66
CA ALA A 148 14.77 -6.58 10.64
C ALA A 148 14.26 -7.90 10.05
N LEU A 149 13.22 -7.87 9.22
CA LEU A 149 12.71 -9.07 8.53
C LEU A 149 13.73 -9.61 7.53
N GLU A 150 14.30 -8.76 6.70
CA GLU A 150 15.33 -9.11 5.72
C GLU A 150 16.56 -9.72 6.42
N ALA A 151 17.00 -9.15 7.54
CA ALA A 151 18.09 -9.70 8.37
C ALA A 151 17.78 -11.10 8.95
N LEU A 152 16.49 -11.39 9.20
CA LEU A 152 16.02 -12.72 9.62
C LEU A 152 15.85 -13.70 8.44
N GLY A 153 16.20 -13.26 7.22
CA GLY A 153 16.09 -14.01 5.97
C GLY A 153 14.67 -14.07 5.42
N TRP A 154 13.83 -13.10 5.77
CA TRP A 154 12.50 -12.99 5.19
C TRP A 154 12.52 -12.23 3.86
N LYS A 155 11.74 -12.73 2.91
CA LYS A 155 11.40 -12.00 1.69
C LYS A 155 10.19 -11.13 1.97
N VAL A 156 10.31 -9.83 1.71
CA VAL A 156 9.28 -8.85 2.07
C VAL A 156 8.68 -8.22 0.83
N HIS A 157 7.36 -8.36 0.69
CA HIS A 157 6.57 -7.72 -0.35
C HIS A 157 5.68 -6.65 0.26
N VAL A 158 5.56 -5.51 -0.41
CA VAL A 158 4.68 -4.41 0.01
C VAL A 158 3.74 -4.06 -1.13
N VAL A 159 2.45 -4.07 -0.84
CA VAL A 159 1.40 -3.67 -1.77
C VAL A 159 0.65 -2.49 -1.18
N TRP A 160 0.49 -1.44 -1.98
CA TRP A 160 -0.18 -0.22 -1.54
C TRP A 160 -1.67 -0.25 -1.86
N GLU A 161 -2.47 0.36 -0.99
CA GLU A 161 -3.93 0.49 -1.19
C GLU A 161 -4.29 1.08 -2.57
N CYS A 162 -3.51 2.03 -3.09
CA CYS A 162 -3.76 2.62 -4.40
C CYS A 162 -3.60 1.62 -5.56
N GLN A 163 -2.78 0.60 -5.39
CA GLN A 163 -2.55 -0.47 -6.36
C GLN A 163 -3.67 -1.53 -6.32
N LEU A 164 -4.46 -1.55 -5.24
CA LEU A 164 -5.56 -2.51 -5.04
C LEU A 164 -6.93 -1.95 -5.45
N LYS A 165 -6.97 -0.79 -6.11
CA LYS A 165 -8.19 -0.21 -6.65
C LYS A 165 -8.65 -1.02 -7.87
N LYS A 166 -9.96 -1.00 -8.15
CA LYS A 166 -10.57 -1.78 -9.25
C LYS A 166 -9.84 -1.67 -10.59
N LYS A 167 -9.25 -0.51 -10.91
CA LYS A 167 -8.56 -0.27 -12.20
C LYS A 167 -7.14 -0.82 -12.26
N THR A 168 -6.48 -1.00 -11.11
CA THR A 168 -5.04 -1.29 -11.00
C THR A 168 -4.77 -2.65 -10.36
N ILE A 169 -5.77 -3.25 -9.73
CA ILE A 169 -5.62 -4.50 -9.00
C ILE A 169 -5.14 -5.64 -9.89
N ASP A 170 -5.70 -5.82 -11.07
CA ASP A 170 -5.35 -6.97 -11.92
C ASP A 170 -3.90 -6.89 -12.41
N ALA A 171 -3.46 -5.68 -12.82
CA ALA A 171 -2.07 -5.44 -13.17
C ALA A 171 -1.10 -5.61 -11.98
N THR A 172 -1.55 -5.26 -10.76
CA THR A 172 -0.75 -5.44 -9.54
C THR A 172 -0.62 -6.91 -9.18
N MET A 173 -1.72 -7.66 -9.21
CA MET A 173 -1.74 -9.10 -8.93
C MET A 173 -0.97 -9.89 -10.00
N ALA A 174 -1.04 -9.49 -11.27
CA ALA A 174 -0.27 -10.12 -12.34
C ALA A 174 1.25 -10.03 -12.14
N LYS A 175 1.74 -9.01 -11.42
CA LYS A 175 3.15 -8.89 -11.04
C LYS A 175 3.47 -9.61 -9.73
N LEU A 176 2.58 -9.48 -8.75
CA LEU A 176 2.80 -10.01 -7.39
C LEU A 176 2.69 -11.54 -7.33
N LEU A 177 1.68 -12.12 -7.98
CA LEU A 177 1.39 -13.55 -7.87
C LEU A 177 2.53 -14.43 -8.38
N PRO A 178 3.16 -14.16 -9.55
CA PRO A 178 4.29 -14.97 -10.01
C PRO A 178 5.49 -14.90 -9.07
N ALA A 179 5.81 -13.71 -8.55
CA ALA A 179 6.91 -13.53 -7.60
C ALA A 179 6.66 -14.34 -6.32
N LEU A 180 5.45 -14.26 -5.74
CA LEU A 180 5.10 -15.05 -4.57
C LEU A 180 5.09 -16.56 -4.87
N ALA A 181 4.62 -16.97 -6.05
CA ALA A 181 4.59 -18.36 -6.45
C ALA A 181 6.01 -18.97 -6.52
N GLU A 182 6.94 -18.25 -7.14
CA GLU A 182 8.35 -18.63 -7.20
C GLU A 182 8.97 -18.76 -5.80
N GLU A 183 8.76 -17.76 -4.94
CA GLU A 183 9.31 -17.77 -3.59
C GLU A 183 8.73 -18.87 -2.69
N LEU A 184 7.46 -19.21 -2.90
CA LEU A 184 6.78 -20.27 -2.17
C LEU A 184 7.05 -21.65 -2.78
N GLY A 185 7.61 -21.73 -3.99
CA GLY A 185 7.76 -22.95 -4.78
C GLY A 185 6.41 -23.59 -5.10
N LYS A 186 5.42 -22.77 -5.46
CA LYS A 186 4.05 -23.21 -5.78
C LYS A 186 3.70 -22.84 -7.22
N GLU A 187 2.88 -23.67 -7.85
CA GLU A 187 2.27 -23.32 -9.13
C GLU A 187 1.01 -22.49 -8.89
N LEU A 188 0.78 -21.51 -9.78
CA LEU A 188 -0.43 -20.70 -9.77
C LEU A 188 -1.60 -21.48 -10.38
N ALA A 189 -2.79 -21.32 -9.81
CA ALA A 189 -4.00 -21.91 -10.39
C ALA A 189 -4.28 -21.36 -11.80
N ALA A 190 -4.73 -22.22 -12.71
CA ALA A 190 -5.10 -21.82 -14.08
C ALA A 190 -6.18 -20.72 -14.06
N GLY A 191 -5.95 -19.62 -14.79
CA GLY A 191 -6.84 -18.45 -14.83
C GLY A 191 -6.54 -17.34 -13.80
N SER A 192 -5.40 -17.42 -13.09
CA SER A 192 -4.94 -16.38 -12.15
C SER A 192 -4.02 -15.32 -12.79
N ASP A 193 -3.83 -15.37 -14.12
CA ASP A 193 -2.97 -14.49 -14.92
C ASP A 193 -3.52 -13.06 -15.13
N GLY A 194 -4.65 -12.73 -14.49
CA GLY A 194 -5.20 -11.38 -14.50
C GLY A 194 -5.83 -10.97 -15.84
N ARG A 195 -6.15 -11.93 -16.73
CA ARG A 195 -6.88 -11.63 -17.96
C ARG A 195 -8.34 -11.28 -17.61
N PRO A 196 -8.88 -10.12 -18.05
CA PRO A 196 -10.29 -9.82 -17.87
C PRO A 196 -11.12 -10.82 -18.69
N GLY A 197 -12.05 -11.51 -18.03
CA GLY A 197 -13.11 -12.30 -18.66
C GLY A 197 -14.32 -11.44 -18.99
#